data_AF-D0LZR0-F1
#
_entry.id   AF-D0LZR0-F1
#
_cell.length_a   1.000
_cell.length_b   1.000
_cell.length_c   1.000
_cell.angle_alpha   90.00
_cell.angle_beta   90.00
_cell.angle_gamma   90.00
#
_symmetry.space_group_name_H-M   'P 1'
#
loop_
_entity.id
_entity.type
_entity.pdbx_description
1 polymer ?
#
loop_
_entity_poly.entity_id
_entity_poly.type
_entity_poly.pdbx_seq_one_letter_code
_entity_poly.pdbx_strand_id
1 'polypeptide(L)'
;MDCAIRTDDAMVSRHHARLFGANGQFFVEDLGSANGVYFQEQRVTRHMLNHGDAVRCGSLWLRFVAPELAAATPQAQPDHAASQMPFPEPSGPQPVGSPRGETSSGHVAGYSDGGMGETGPYAASGAGAPGAPAMSPGSGPAAAPVALGAEANEEIGRLNRRIEQLQTALRLYQRGRGEEIAKRIDELEERNEKVRKERDDLKRRVDELENMLQIEGSDAKSQRARALMTRTSELVQQIHDLLQDVRINVMTSEGEFEQFAGQLPRASFELIRESLRSSSSQVDLIRDLLRELRNLAE
;
A
#
# COMPACT_ATOMS: atom_id res chain seq x y z
N MET A 1 -8.41 6.36 22.24
CA MET A 1 -8.44 6.80 20.82
C MET A 1 -7.43 5.94 20.12
N ASP A 2 -7.87 4.82 19.54
CA ASP A 2 -7.00 3.64 19.42
C ASP A 2 -6.51 3.38 17.98
N CYS A 3 -7.00 4.16 17.00
CA CYS A 3 -6.62 4.08 15.60
C CYS A 3 -5.89 5.35 15.14
N ALA A 4 -4.73 5.18 14.50
CA ALA A 4 -3.93 6.29 13.99
C ALA A 4 -4.52 6.93 12.71
N ILE A 5 -5.12 6.12 11.84
CA ILE A 5 -5.82 6.57 10.63
C ILE A 5 -7.32 6.42 10.86
N ARG A 6 -8.06 7.52 10.69
CA ARG A 6 -9.50 7.58 10.92
C ARG A 6 -10.20 8.06 9.67
N THR A 7 -11.38 7.51 9.42
CA THR A 7 -12.25 7.88 8.29
C THR A 7 -13.70 7.79 8.74
N ASP A 8 -14.56 8.59 8.11
CA ASP A 8 -16.01 8.57 8.31
C ASP A 8 -16.72 7.65 7.30
N ASP A 9 -15.95 6.92 6.49
CA ASP A 9 -16.47 5.95 5.52
C ASP A 9 -17.15 4.76 6.23
N ALA A 10 -18.46 4.61 5.98
CA ALA A 10 -19.27 3.53 6.51
C ALA A 10 -18.81 2.12 6.07
N MET A 11 -18.08 2.02 4.96
CA MET A 11 -17.50 0.77 4.49
C MET A 11 -16.20 0.39 5.22
N VAL A 12 -15.67 1.25 6.09
CA VAL A 12 -14.47 0.98 6.88
C VAL A 12 -14.84 0.62 8.31
N SER A 13 -14.63 -0.65 8.69
CA SER A 13 -14.79 -1.12 10.06
C SER A 13 -13.96 -0.32 11.08
N ARG A 14 -14.43 -0.22 12.32
CA ARG A 14 -13.79 0.55 13.41
C ARG A 14 -12.31 0.19 13.63
N HIS A 15 -12.01 -1.12 13.57
CA HIS A 15 -10.66 -1.65 13.49
C HIS A 15 -10.54 -2.44 12.19
N HIS A 16 -10.19 -1.76 11.11
CA HIS A 16 -10.18 -2.36 9.77
C HIS A 16 -8.89 -3.14 9.50
N ALA A 17 -7.76 -2.45 9.64
CA ALA A 17 -6.46 -2.98 9.31
C ALA A 17 -5.40 -2.41 10.25
N ARG A 18 -4.33 -3.17 10.42
CA ARG A 18 -3.14 -2.74 11.16
C ARG A 18 -1.97 -2.63 10.20
N LEU A 19 -1.25 -1.51 10.29
CA LEU A 19 0.06 -1.37 9.65
C LEU A 19 1.15 -1.55 10.70
N PHE A 20 2.16 -2.36 10.39
CA PHE A 20 3.30 -2.58 11.29
C PHE A 20 4.58 -2.87 10.52
N GLY A 21 5.72 -2.51 11.11
CA GLY A 21 7.04 -2.84 10.59
C GLY A 21 7.60 -4.10 11.26
N ALA A 22 8.16 -5.03 10.48
CA ALA A 22 8.87 -6.21 10.97
C ALA A 22 10.05 -6.50 10.05
N ASN A 23 11.24 -6.80 10.61
CA ASN A 23 12.45 -7.13 9.86
C ASN A 23 12.84 -6.11 8.77
N GLY A 24 12.61 -4.81 9.02
CA GLY A 24 12.88 -3.74 8.06
C GLY A 24 11.87 -3.64 6.90
N GLN A 25 10.81 -4.44 6.92
CA GLN A 25 9.72 -4.43 5.96
C GLN A 25 8.43 -3.93 6.59
N PHE A 26 7.56 -3.29 5.81
CA PHE A 26 6.26 -2.83 6.26
C PHE A 26 5.17 -3.80 5.80
N PHE A 27 4.18 -4.03 6.64
CA PHE A 27 3.05 -4.92 6.35
C PHE A 27 1.73 -4.23 6.67
N VAL A 28 0.72 -4.56 5.88
CA VAL A 28 -0.69 -4.33 6.21
C VAL A 28 -1.36 -5.66 6.50
N GLU A 29 -2.18 -5.71 7.54
CA GLU A 29 -2.91 -6.90 7.98
C GLU A 29 -4.38 -6.53 8.23
N ASP A 30 -5.30 -7.30 7.64
CA ASP A 30 -6.74 -7.19 7.85
C ASP A 30 -7.11 -7.75 9.23
N LEU A 31 -7.81 -6.97 10.06
CA LEU A 31 -8.21 -7.36 11.42
C LEU A 31 -9.59 -8.05 11.45
N GLY A 32 -10.00 -8.66 10.34
CA GLY A 32 -11.33 -9.24 10.18
C GLY A 32 -12.37 -8.17 9.82
N SER A 33 -11.99 -7.19 9.01
CA SER A 33 -12.90 -6.17 8.53
C SER A 33 -14.05 -6.77 7.71
N ALA A 34 -15.21 -6.10 7.76
CA ALA A 34 -16.42 -6.57 7.08
C ALA A 34 -16.24 -6.63 5.54
N ASN A 35 -15.50 -5.65 4.99
CA ASN A 35 -15.29 -5.53 3.55
C ASN A 35 -13.95 -6.09 3.08
N GLY A 36 -12.98 -6.31 3.97
CA GLY A 36 -11.64 -6.77 3.65
C GLY A 36 -10.70 -5.67 3.16
N VAL A 37 -9.39 -5.95 3.23
CA VAL A 37 -8.33 -5.16 2.62
C VAL A 37 -8.03 -5.69 1.22
N TYR A 38 -7.88 -4.81 0.24
CA TYR A 38 -7.56 -5.17 -1.14
C TYR A 38 -6.25 -4.54 -1.59
N PHE A 39 -5.43 -5.31 -2.31
CA PHE A 39 -4.25 -4.86 -3.03
C PHE A 39 -4.37 -5.31 -4.48
N GLN A 40 -4.23 -4.37 -5.43
CA GLN A 40 -4.41 -4.65 -6.87
C GLN A 40 -5.68 -5.47 -7.17
N GLU A 41 -6.81 -5.07 -6.58
CA GLU A 41 -8.12 -5.73 -6.68
C GLU A 41 -8.26 -7.12 -6.04
N GLN A 42 -7.18 -7.68 -5.49
CA GLN A 42 -7.22 -8.95 -4.75
C GLN A 42 -7.37 -8.71 -3.25
N ARG A 43 -8.29 -9.44 -2.59
CA ARG A 43 -8.44 -9.41 -1.14
C ARG A 43 -7.23 -10.09 -0.47
N VAL A 44 -6.61 -9.40 0.49
CA VAL A 44 -5.42 -9.86 1.21
C VAL A 44 -5.67 -9.87 2.71
N THR A 45 -5.26 -10.95 3.37
CA THR A 45 -5.25 -11.01 4.84
C THR A 45 -4.02 -10.31 5.41
N ARG A 46 -2.87 -10.48 4.74
CA ARG A 46 -1.62 -9.80 5.05
C ARG A 46 -0.86 -9.54 3.75
N HIS A 47 -0.30 -8.35 3.62
CA HIS A 47 0.47 -7.94 2.45
C HIS A 47 1.68 -7.11 2.85
N MET A 48 2.82 -7.35 2.20
CA MET A 48 4.05 -6.60 2.39
C MET A 48 4.00 -5.34 1.52
N LEU A 49 4.12 -4.17 2.15
CA LEU A 49 4.04 -2.87 1.49
C LEU A 49 5.41 -2.42 0.97
N ASN A 50 5.48 -2.14 -0.33
CA ASN A 50 6.58 -1.45 -0.99
C ASN A 50 6.22 0.00 -1.27
N HIS A 51 7.24 0.84 -1.46
CA HIS A 51 7.03 2.25 -1.80
C HIS A 51 6.17 2.38 -3.07
N GLY A 52 5.08 3.14 -2.97
CA GLY A 52 4.12 3.35 -4.05
C GLY A 52 2.93 2.40 -4.04
N ASP A 53 2.92 1.36 -3.21
CA ASP A 53 1.80 0.41 -3.15
C ASP A 53 0.51 1.08 -2.69
N ALA A 54 -0.59 0.76 -3.37
CA ALA A 54 -1.92 1.26 -3.05
C ALA A 54 -2.82 0.12 -2.56
N VAL A 55 -3.38 0.29 -1.37
CA VAL A 55 -4.32 -0.63 -0.74
C VAL A 55 -5.67 0.04 -0.55
N ARG A 56 -6.75 -0.75 -0.67
CA ARG A 56 -8.12 -0.28 -0.53
C ARG A 56 -8.78 -0.94 0.68
N CYS A 57 -9.39 -0.13 1.54
CA CYS A 57 -10.19 -0.54 2.68
C CYS A 57 -11.59 0.06 2.49
N GLY A 58 -12.61 -0.73 2.17
CA GLY A 58 -13.93 -0.17 1.82
C GLY A 58 -13.86 0.75 0.58
N SER A 59 -14.25 2.02 0.71
CA SER A 59 -14.07 3.03 -0.36
C SER A 59 -12.80 3.88 -0.19
N LEU A 60 -12.08 3.71 0.93
CA LEU A 60 -10.83 4.42 1.21
C LEU A 60 -9.65 3.79 0.48
N TRP A 61 -8.92 4.62 -0.27
CA TRP A 61 -7.65 4.28 -0.89
C TRP A 61 -6.48 4.84 -0.10
N LEU A 62 -5.51 4.00 0.22
CA LEU A 62 -4.31 4.34 0.97
C LEU A 62 -3.08 4.01 0.13
N ARG A 63 -2.21 4.99 -0.09
CA ARG A 63 -0.93 4.78 -0.77
C ARG A 63 0.22 4.79 0.24
N PHE A 64 1.06 3.77 0.21
CA PHE A 64 2.25 3.69 1.05
C PHE A 64 3.39 4.49 0.45
N VAL A 65 3.98 5.40 1.24
CA VAL A 65 5.13 6.20 0.86
C VAL A 65 6.22 5.97 1.91
N ALA A 66 7.22 5.16 1.57
CA ALA A 66 8.41 5.04 2.41
C ALA A 66 9.28 6.31 2.23
N PRO A 67 9.79 6.92 3.31
CA PRO A 67 10.78 7.98 3.21
C PRO A 67 12.05 7.41 2.57
N GLU A 68 12.61 8.16 1.62
CA GLU A 68 13.82 7.80 0.87
C GLU A 68 15.06 7.92 1.77
N LEU A 69 15.19 7.01 2.74
CA LEU A 69 16.39 6.87 3.54
C LEU A 69 17.18 5.69 3.00
N ALA A 70 18.17 6.02 2.16
CA ALA A 70 19.24 5.16 1.65
C ALA A 70 18.79 3.94 0.81
N ALA A 71 19.19 3.98 -0.46
CA ALA A 71 19.19 2.87 -1.38
C ALA A 71 19.74 1.58 -0.74
N ALA A 72 18.86 0.62 -0.47
CA ALA A 72 19.17 -0.79 -0.57
C ALA A 72 18.60 -1.26 -1.91
N THR A 73 19.52 -1.56 -2.83
CA THR A 73 19.33 -2.14 -4.15
C THR A 73 18.23 -3.22 -4.16
N PRO A 74 17.32 -3.26 -5.15
CA PRO A 74 16.40 -4.38 -5.30
C PRO A 74 17.20 -5.64 -5.64
N GLN A 75 17.31 -6.56 -4.69
CA GLN A 75 17.67 -7.94 -5.00
C GLN A 75 16.48 -8.63 -5.67
N ALA A 76 16.78 -9.27 -6.79
CA ALA A 76 15.90 -10.12 -7.57
C ALA A 76 15.09 -11.09 -6.69
N GLN A 77 13.79 -11.21 -6.98
CA GLN A 77 12.96 -12.31 -6.49
C GLN A 77 13.25 -13.58 -7.31
N PRO A 78 13.63 -14.70 -6.69
CA PRO A 78 13.40 -16.02 -7.26
C PRO A 78 12.04 -16.56 -6.80
N ASP A 79 11.29 -17.07 -7.78
CA ASP A 79 10.36 -18.21 -7.71
C ASP A 79 9.55 -18.44 -6.42
N HIS A 80 8.27 -18.07 -6.47
CA HIS A 80 7.25 -18.69 -5.62
C HIS A 80 6.92 -20.11 -6.13
N ALA A 81 7.70 -21.10 -5.68
CA ALA A 81 7.31 -22.51 -5.70
C ALA A 81 6.83 -22.93 -4.30
N ALA A 82 5.55 -23.30 -4.24
CA ALA A 82 4.90 -24.24 -3.33
C ALA A 82 5.46 -24.43 -1.90
N SER A 83 4.68 -24.01 -0.90
CA SER A 83 4.48 -24.80 0.32
C SER A 83 3.17 -24.41 1.00
N GLN A 84 2.11 -25.14 0.65
CA GLN A 84 0.95 -25.30 1.52
C GLN A 84 1.23 -26.48 2.46
N MET A 85 1.09 -26.25 3.76
CA MET A 85 0.67 -27.29 4.70
C MET A 85 -0.36 -26.72 5.69
N PRO A 86 -1.28 -27.57 6.19
CA PRO A 86 -2.64 -27.19 6.53
C PRO A 86 -2.83 -26.92 8.03
N PHE A 87 -3.81 -26.09 8.38
CA PHE A 87 -4.31 -25.94 9.77
C PHE A 87 -5.85 -26.04 9.81
N PRO A 88 -6.44 -26.40 10.97
CA PRO A 88 -7.56 -27.33 11.09
C PRO A 88 -8.94 -26.66 11.23
N GLU A 89 -9.97 -27.46 10.94
CA GLU A 89 -11.39 -27.14 11.17
C GLU A 89 -11.75 -27.03 12.66
N PRO A 90 -12.76 -26.20 12.99
CA PRO A 90 -13.65 -26.52 14.10
C PRO A 90 -15.15 -26.49 13.70
N SER A 91 -15.78 -27.65 13.94
CA SER A 91 -17.07 -27.88 14.62
C SER A 91 -18.30 -26.99 14.30
N GLY A 92 -19.33 -27.61 13.73
CA GLY A 92 -20.71 -27.08 13.67
C GLY A 92 -21.48 -27.17 15.00
N PRO A 93 -22.79 -26.82 14.97
CA PRO A 93 -23.82 -27.81 15.29
C PRO A 93 -25.04 -27.81 14.34
N GLN A 94 -25.71 -28.97 14.25
CA GLN A 94 -26.93 -29.31 13.48
C GLN A 94 -28.23 -28.85 14.21
N PRO A 95 -29.50 -29.33 13.97
CA PRO A 95 -30.08 -30.30 12.99
C PRO A 95 -31.53 -30.04 12.50
N VAL A 96 -32.01 -30.80 11.49
CA VAL A 96 -33.31 -31.55 11.41
C VAL A 96 -33.44 -32.18 10.01
N GLY A 97 -33.85 -33.43 9.77
CA GLY A 97 -34.32 -34.54 10.60
C GLY A 97 -34.60 -35.76 9.69
N SER A 98 -34.34 -36.97 10.22
CA SER A 98 -34.56 -38.31 9.62
C SER A 98 -36.06 -38.72 9.61
N PRO A 99 -36.52 -39.92 9.17
CA PRO A 99 -36.05 -41.31 9.50
C PRO A 99 -35.96 -42.23 8.24
N ARG A 100 -35.61 -43.53 8.19
CA ARG A 100 -35.09 -44.67 9.02
C ARG A 100 -35.30 -45.91 8.11
N GLY A 101 -34.61 -47.05 8.14
CA GLY A 101 -33.65 -47.64 9.08
C GLY A 101 -32.70 -48.63 8.39
N GLU A 102 -31.62 -49.03 9.08
CA GLU A 102 -31.47 -50.31 9.81
C GLU A 102 -31.14 -51.46 8.82
N THR A 103 -29.96 -52.11 8.80
CA THR A 103 -29.26 -52.78 9.91
C THR A 103 -27.81 -53.19 9.54
N SER A 104 -26.96 -53.22 10.57
CA SER A 104 -25.82 -54.14 10.88
C SER A 104 -24.67 -54.35 9.87
N SER A 105 -23.44 -53.92 10.19
CA SER A 105 -22.42 -54.54 11.10
C SER A 105 -21.50 -55.50 10.31
N GLY A 106 -20.16 -55.47 10.35
CA GLY A 106 -19.15 -54.70 11.08
C GLY A 106 -17.75 -55.32 10.85
N HIS A 107 -16.70 -54.61 11.32
CA HIS A 107 -15.34 -55.10 11.63
C HIS A 107 -14.37 -55.47 10.47
N VAL A 108 -13.05 -55.22 10.51
CA VAL A 108 -12.13 -54.42 11.35
C VAL A 108 -10.79 -54.32 10.58
N ALA A 109 -9.96 -53.34 10.96
CA ALA A 109 -8.51 -53.14 10.72
C ALA A 109 -7.69 -54.35 10.22
N GLY A 110 -6.60 -54.20 9.47
CA GLY A 110 -5.67 -53.10 9.25
C GLY A 110 -4.32 -53.70 8.78
N TYR A 111 -3.29 -52.86 8.73
CA TYR A 111 -1.85 -53.12 8.52
C TYR A 111 -1.22 -52.83 7.14
N SER A 112 -0.49 -51.71 7.17
CA SER A 112 0.91 -51.48 6.72
C SER A 112 1.28 -51.64 5.26
N ASP A 113 1.32 -50.47 4.61
CA ASP A 113 2.51 -49.79 4.07
C ASP A 113 3.84 -50.57 4.02
N GLY A 114 4.52 -50.43 2.88
CA GLY A 114 5.86 -50.94 2.66
C GLY A 114 6.36 -50.76 1.23
N GLY A 115 6.94 -49.59 0.94
CA GLY A 115 8.27 -49.51 0.34
C GLY A 115 8.44 -49.70 -1.18
N MET A 116 8.69 -48.56 -1.84
CA MET A 116 9.79 -48.26 -2.79
C MET A 116 10.39 -49.35 -3.69
N GLY A 117 10.69 -48.95 -4.93
CA GLY A 117 11.96 -49.34 -5.57
C GLY A 117 11.85 -49.73 -7.03
N GLU A 118 12.42 -48.89 -7.88
CA GLU A 118 12.64 -49.08 -9.31
C GLU A 118 13.60 -50.25 -9.65
N THR A 119 13.68 -50.52 -10.96
CA THR A 119 14.72 -51.21 -11.75
C THR A 119 14.49 -52.71 -12.06
N GLY A 120 14.43 -53.02 -13.37
CA GLY A 120 14.32 -54.39 -13.93
C GLY A 120 15.67 -55.09 -14.04
N PRO A 121 15.97 -55.91 -15.09
CA PRO A 121 15.22 -56.95 -15.80
C PRO A 121 15.97 -58.34 -15.77
N TYR A 122 15.52 -59.34 -16.57
CA TYR A 122 16.10 -60.70 -16.82
C TYR A 122 15.82 -61.77 -15.73
N ALA A 123 15.62 -63.08 -15.97
CA ALA A 123 15.36 -63.93 -17.13
C ALA A 123 14.99 -65.36 -16.65
N ALA A 124 14.24 -66.09 -17.48
CA ALA A 124 14.31 -67.53 -17.79
C ALA A 124 13.99 -68.64 -16.75
N SER A 125 13.04 -69.49 -17.20
CA SER A 125 13.09 -70.96 -17.31
C SER A 125 12.55 -71.90 -16.23
N GLY A 126 11.53 -72.66 -16.66
CA GLY A 126 11.30 -74.10 -16.38
C GLY A 126 10.65 -74.43 -15.03
N ALA A 127 9.78 -75.42 -14.85
CA ALA A 127 9.19 -76.45 -15.72
C ALA A 127 8.08 -77.13 -14.89
N GLY A 128 7.12 -77.80 -15.54
CA GLY A 128 6.31 -78.85 -14.89
C GLY A 128 4.79 -78.69 -14.97
N ALA A 129 4.20 -79.24 -16.04
CA ALA A 129 2.84 -79.81 -16.00
C ALA A 129 2.97 -81.30 -15.60
N PRO A 130 1.92 -82.01 -15.12
CA PRO A 130 0.79 -82.40 -16.00
C PRO A 130 -0.58 -82.57 -15.31
N GLY A 131 -1.65 -82.74 -16.10
CA GLY A 131 -2.91 -83.33 -15.62
C GLY A 131 -4.17 -82.88 -16.35
N ALA A 132 -4.43 -83.44 -17.54
CA ALA A 132 -5.74 -83.41 -18.21
C ALA A 132 -6.66 -84.51 -17.62
N PRO A 133 -7.98 -84.55 -17.90
CA PRO A 133 -8.43 -84.96 -19.24
C PRO A 133 -9.65 -84.20 -19.80
N ALA A 134 -9.74 -84.32 -21.13
CA ALA A 134 -10.77 -83.79 -22.01
C ALA A 134 -12.06 -84.62 -22.02
N MET A 135 -13.18 -83.98 -22.36
CA MET A 135 -14.27 -84.58 -23.13
C MET A 135 -14.77 -83.56 -24.17
N SER A 136 -14.98 -84.04 -25.41
CA SER A 136 -15.61 -83.39 -26.57
C SER A 136 -16.83 -84.26 -26.98
N PRO A 137 -17.61 -83.96 -28.04
CA PRO A 137 -18.28 -82.72 -28.49
C PRO A 137 -19.78 -82.97 -28.82
N GLY A 138 -20.54 -81.94 -29.23
CA GLY A 138 -21.83 -82.14 -29.93
C GLY A 138 -22.81 -80.95 -30.02
N SER A 139 -22.69 -80.14 -31.09
CA SER A 139 -23.70 -79.39 -31.89
C SER A 139 -25.13 -79.18 -31.33
N GLY A 140 -25.79 -78.01 -31.31
CA GLY A 140 -25.72 -76.62 -31.85
C GLY A 140 -27.13 -75.99 -31.62
N PRO A 141 -27.56 -74.83 -32.15
CA PRO A 141 -26.88 -73.64 -32.68
C PRO A 141 -27.22 -72.35 -31.87
N ALA A 142 -26.34 -71.34 -31.87
CA ALA A 142 -26.73 -69.96 -31.52
C ALA A 142 -25.77 -68.94 -32.14
N ALA A 143 -26.03 -68.59 -33.39
CA ALA A 143 -25.41 -67.44 -34.04
C ALA A 143 -26.13 -66.16 -33.57
N ALA A 144 -25.45 -65.34 -32.74
CA ALA A 144 -25.62 -63.88 -32.54
C ALA A 144 -24.97 -63.46 -31.21
N PRO A 145 -23.69 -63.03 -31.19
CA PRO A 145 -23.43 -61.60 -30.92
C PRO A 145 -22.17 -61.01 -31.62
N VAL A 146 -21.54 -61.72 -32.56
CA VAL A 146 -20.21 -61.34 -33.09
C VAL A 146 -20.25 -60.14 -34.05
N ALA A 147 -21.37 -59.90 -34.75
CA ALA A 147 -21.50 -58.78 -35.69
C ALA A 147 -21.57 -57.40 -35.01
N LEU A 148 -22.31 -57.30 -33.89
CA LEU A 148 -22.45 -56.07 -33.10
C LEU A 148 -21.11 -55.61 -32.48
N GLY A 149 -20.27 -56.55 -32.06
CA GLY A 149 -18.93 -56.26 -31.54
C GLY A 149 -17.93 -55.83 -32.61
N ALA A 150 -18.07 -56.31 -33.85
CA ALA A 150 -17.20 -55.91 -34.96
C ALA A 150 -17.50 -54.49 -35.43
N GLU A 151 -18.78 -54.13 -35.59
CA GLU A 151 -19.20 -52.75 -35.93
C GLU A 151 -18.82 -51.77 -34.82
N ALA A 152 -19.04 -52.14 -33.55
CA ALA A 152 -18.62 -51.33 -32.41
C ALA A 152 -17.10 -51.16 -32.33
N ASN A 153 -16.31 -52.20 -32.61
CA ASN A 153 -14.84 -52.09 -32.64
C ASN A 153 -14.34 -51.22 -33.78
N GLU A 154 -14.99 -51.26 -34.95
CA GLU A 154 -14.64 -50.39 -36.06
C GLU A 154 -14.98 -48.94 -35.76
N GLU A 155 -16.12 -48.69 -35.12
CA GLU A 155 -16.54 -47.37 -34.65
C GLU A 155 -15.61 -46.84 -33.55
N ILE A 156 -15.22 -47.65 -32.58
CA ILE A 156 -14.18 -47.31 -31.58
C ILE A 156 -12.86 -46.95 -32.27
N GLY A 157 -12.46 -47.71 -33.30
CA GLY A 157 -11.27 -47.41 -34.09
C GLY A 157 -11.37 -46.07 -34.83
N ARG A 158 -12.55 -45.73 -35.39
CA ARG A 158 -12.79 -44.42 -36.01
C ARG A 158 -12.78 -43.29 -34.98
N LEU A 159 -13.40 -43.49 -33.81
CA LEU A 159 -13.44 -42.51 -32.73
C LEU A 159 -12.06 -42.26 -32.14
N ASN A 160 -11.24 -43.29 -31.92
CA ASN A 160 -9.87 -43.13 -31.42
C ASN A 160 -9.00 -42.33 -32.40
N ARG A 161 -9.07 -42.62 -33.70
CA ARG A 161 -8.39 -41.80 -34.73
C ARG A 161 -8.87 -40.36 -34.72
N ARG A 162 -10.17 -40.13 -34.49
CA ARG A 162 -10.73 -38.77 -34.40
C ARG A 162 -10.28 -38.04 -33.14
N ILE A 163 -10.18 -38.74 -32.00
CA ILE A 163 -9.65 -38.19 -30.75
C ILE A 163 -8.20 -37.78 -30.92
N GLU A 164 -7.35 -38.63 -31.52
CA GLU A 164 -5.95 -38.30 -31.81
C GLU A 164 -5.81 -37.08 -32.73
N GLN A 165 -6.64 -37.00 -33.78
CA GLN A 165 -6.70 -35.83 -34.67
C GLN A 165 -7.09 -34.56 -33.92
N LEU A 166 -8.13 -34.62 -33.07
CA LEU A 166 -8.61 -33.47 -32.30
C LEU A 166 -7.61 -33.04 -31.22
N GLN A 167 -6.96 -33.98 -30.54
CA GLN A 167 -5.89 -33.70 -29.58
C GLN A 167 -4.67 -33.05 -30.26
N THR A 168 -4.36 -33.46 -31.50
CA THR A 168 -3.28 -32.85 -32.28
C THR A 168 -3.65 -31.44 -32.73
N ALA A 169 -4.87 -31.23 -33.22
CA ALA A 169 -5.38 -29.90 -33.58
C ALA A 169 -5.42 -28.95 -32.37
N LEU A 170 -5.82 -29.44 -31.19
CA LEU A 170 -5.85 -28.66 -29.96
C LEU A 170 -4.44 -28.23 -29.54
N ARG A 171 -3.43 -29.12 -29.64
CA ARG A 171 -2.02 -28.77 -29.36
C ARG A 171 -1.49 -27.68 -30.30
N LEU A 172 -1.83 -27.76 -31.59
CA LEU A 172 -1.43 -26.74 -32.57
C LEU A 172 -2.12 -25.40 -32.31
N TYR A 173 -3.42 -25.41 -31.95
CA TYR A 173 -4.16 -24.20 -31.61
C TYR A 173 -3.69 -23.56 -30.31
N GLN A 174 -3.42 -24.36 -29.27
CA GLN A 174 -2.85 -23.89 -28.00
C GLN A 174 -1.46 -23.28 -28.20
N ARG A 175 -0.64 -23.89 -29.06
CA ARG A 175 0.68 -23.35 -29.42
C ARG A 175 0.58 -22.04 -30.21
N GLY A 176 -0.27 -21.98 -31.24
CA GLY A 176 -0.47 -20.76 -32.03
C GLY A 176 -1.03 -19.59 -31.21
N ARG A 177 -2.00 -19.87 -30.33
CA ARG A 177 -2.51 -18.89 -29.36
C ARG A 177 -1.45 -18.48 -28.34
N GLY A 178 -0.58 -19.39 -27.92
CA GLY A 178 0.56 -19.09 -27.04
C GLY A 178 1.59 -18.17 -27.71
N GLU A 179 1.90 -18.39 -28.98
CA GLU A 179 2.80 -17.54 -29.78
C GLU A 179 2.21 -16.13 -30.00
N GLU A 180 0.89 -16.02 -30.23
CA GLU A 180 0.21 -14.73 -30.37
C GLU A 180 0.15 -13.96 -29.04
N ILE A 181 -0.12 -14.64 -27.93
CA ILE A 181 -0.07 -14.04 -26.58
C ILE A 181 1.34 -13.57 -26.25
N ALA A 182 2.38 -14.36 -26.57
CA ALA A 182 3.77 -13.98 -26.34
C ALA A 182 4.14 -12.70 -27.10
N LYS A 183 3.83 -12.62 -28.40
CA LYS A 183 4.05 -11.39 -29.19
C LYS A 183 3.32 -10.18 -28.62
N ARG A 184 2.09 -10.38 -28.13
CA ARG A 184 1.31 -9.29 -27.54
C ARG A 184 1.89 -8.81 -26.21
N ILE A 185 2.47 -9.73 -25.42
CA ILE A 185 3.20 -9.39 -24.20
C ILE A 185 4.43 -8.55 -24.56
N ASP A 186 5.24 -8.99 -25.52
CA ASP A 186 6.45 -8.26 -25.95
C ASP A 186 6.10 -6.83 -26.44
N GLU A 187 5.07 -6.69 -27.27
CA GLU A 187 4.57 -5.38 -27.73
C GLU A 187 4.09 -4.48 -26.58
N LEU A 188 3.41 -5.08 -25.58
CA LEU A 188 2.92 -4.34 -24.42
C LEU A 188 4.06 -3.95 -23.49
N GLU A 189 5.10 -4.78 -23.36
CA GLU A 189 6.30 -4.48 -22.59
C GLU A 189 7.07 -3.31 -23.22
N GLU A 190 7.30 -3.34 -24.53
CA GLU A 190 7.95 -2.24 -25.25
C GLU A 190 7.16 -0.93 -25.13
N ARG A 191 5.83 -1.01 -25.28
CA ARG A 191 4.96 0.16 -25.12
C ARG A 191 4.96 0.69 -23.68
N ASN A 192 4.97 -0.19 -22.68
CA ASN A 192 5.09 0.20 -21.27
C ASN A 192 6.46 0.82 -20.96
N GLU A 193 7.54 0.31 -21.53
CA GLU A 193 8.88 0.88 -21.37
C GLU A 193 8.93 2.30 -21.93
N LYS A 194 8.34 2.53 -23.11
CA LYS A 194 8.25 3.86 -23.71
C LYS A 194 7.47 4.85 -22.84
N VAL A 195 6.31 4.44 -22.33
CA VAL A 195 5.50 5.26 -21.41
C VAL A 195 6.26 5.57 -20.12
N ARG A 196 7.03 4.61 -19.58
CA ARG A 196 7.88 4.84 -18.40
C ARG A 196 8.96 5.89 -18.68
N LYS A 197 9.65 5.80 -19.82
CA LYS A 197 10.65 6.81 -20.24
C LYS A 197 10.03 8.20 -20.38
N GLU A 198 8.89 8.30 -21.07
CA GLU A 198 8.17 9.57 -21.22
C GLU A 198 7.75 10.16 -19.88
N ARG A 199 7.24 9.33 -18.95
CA ARG A 199 6.91 9.75 -17.59
C ARG A 199 8.14 10.27 -16.84
N ASP A 200 9.27 9.57 -16.94
CA ASP A 200 10.49 9.94 -16.23
C ASP A 200 11.08 11.26 -16.77
N ASP A 201 11.01 11.48 -18.09
CA ASP A 201 11.38 12.76 -18.71
C ASP A 201 10.43 13.89 -18.30
N LEU A 202 9.13 13.62 -18.22
CA LEU A 202 8.14 14.61 -17.75
C LEU A 202 8.38 14.98 -16.29
N LYS A 203 8.69 13.98 -15.45
CA LYS A 203 9.01 14.20 -14.03
C LYS A 203 10.24 15.09 -13.88
N ARG A 204 11.32 14.83 -14.63
CA ARG A 204 12.52 15.69 -14.64
C ARG A 204 12.20 17.13 -15.02
N ARG A 205 11.35 17.34 -16.04
CA ARG A 205 10.92 18.69 -16.44
C ARG A 205 10.09 19.39 -15.37
N VAL A 206 9.23 18.67 -14.67
CA VAL A 206 8.48 19.21 -13.53
C VAL A 206 9.44 19.61 -12.42
N ASP A 207 10.38 18.74 -12.05
CA ASP A 207 11.39 19.02 -11.03
C ASP A 207 12.27 20.24 -11.41
N GLU A 208 12.65 20.38 -12.69
CA GLU A 208 13.38 21.55 -13.21
C GLU A 208 12.55 22.84 -13.11
N LEU A 209 11.27 22.80 -13.50
CA LEU A 209 10.37 23.95 -13.42
C LEU A 209 10.07 24.33 -11.97
N GLU A 210 9.89 23.36 -11.08
CA GLU A 210 9.73 23.60 -9.64
C GLU A 210 10.97 24.26 -9.04
N ASN A 211 12.17 23.79 -9.41
CA ASN A 211 13.42 24.42 -8.99
C ASN A 211 13.56 25.85 -9.53
N MET A 212 13.21 26.09 -10.80
CA MET A 212 13.20 27.45 -11.37
C MET A 212 12.22 28.36 -10.63
N LEU A 213 11.01 27.87 -10.34
CA LEU A 213 9.98 28.63 -9.63
C LEU A 213 10.36 28.88 -8.16
N GLN A 214 11.07 27.96 -7.53
CA GLN A 214 11.60 28.14 -6.18
C GLN A 214 12.72 29.19 -6.15
N ILE A 215 13.58 29.24 -7.18
CA ILE A 215 14.60 30.27 -7.34
C ILE A 215 13.93 31.63 -7.60
N GLU A 216 13.03 31.73 -8.58
CA GLU A 216 12.32 32.99 -8.91
C GLU A 216 11.40 33.48 -7.78
N GLY A 217 10.72 32.56 -7.10
CA GLY A 217 9.84 32.81 -5.97
C GLY A 217 10.58 33.15 -4.67
N SER A 218 11.86 32.82 -4.55
CA SER A 218 12.67 33.14 -3.36
C SER A 218 13.42 34.46 -3.46
N ASP A 219 13.71 34.98 -4.66
CA ASP A 219 14.85 35.91 -4.76
C ASP A 219 14.52 37.41 -4.67
N ALA A 220 13.66 37.99 -5.52
CA ALA A 220 13.51 39.47 -5.49
C ALA A 220 12.26 39.96 -4.74
N LYS A 221 11.07 39.46 -5.09
CA LYS A 221 9.81 39.95 -4.51
C LYS A 221 9.58 39.44 -3.09
N SER A 222 9.88 38.17 -2.84
CA SER A 222 9.70 37.56 -1.51
C SER A 222 10.72 38.07 -0.50
N GLN A 223 11.97 38.35 -0.92
CA GLN A 223 12.95 39.02 -0.06
C GLN A 223 12.55 40.46 0.25
N ARG A 224 12.08 41.23 -0.76
CA ARG A 224 11.56 42.60 -0.52
C ARG A 224 10.37 42.61 0.42
N ALA A 225 9.42 41.68 0.26
CA ALA A 225 8.27 41.58 1.16
C ALA A 225 8.70 41.26 2.60
N ARG A 226 9.65 40.32 2.79
CA ARG A 226 10.21 40.01 4.11
C ARG A 226 10.96 41.18 4.72
N ALA A 227 11.82 41.85 3.95
CA ALA A 227 12.58 43.01 4.41
C ALA A 227 11.65 44.16 4.82
N LEU A 228 10.57 44.39 4.07
CA LEU A 228 9.57 45.41 4.39
C LEU A 228 8.80 45.04 5.67
N MET A 229 8.39 43.78 5.85
CA MET A 229 7.77 43.32 7.09
C MET A 229 8.70 43.45 8.31
N THR A 230 9.97 43.07 8.17
CA THR A 230 10.96 43.22 9.23
C THR A 230 11.13 44.70 9.61
N ARG A 231 11.28 45.59 8.62
CA ARG A 231 11.45 47.02 8.87
C ARG A 231 10.21 47.64 9.53
N THR A 232 9.02 47.28 9.09
CA THR A 232 7.77 47.73 9.71
C THR A 232 7.68 47.26 11.16
N SER A 233 8.02 45.99 11.44
CA SER A 233 8.03 45.46 12.80
C SER A 233 9.04 46.20 13.70
N GLU A 234 10.23 46.52 13.20
CA GLU A 234 11.25 47.29 13.92
C GLU A 234 10.73 48.69 14.30
N LEU A 235 10.12 49.41 13.36
CA LEU A 235 9.58 50.75 13.59
C LEU A 235 8.44 50.73 14.61
N VAL A 236 7.53 49.76 14.51
CA VAL A 236 6.44 49.59 15.49
C VAL A 236 7.00 49.33 16.88
N GLN A 237 8.02 48.47 17.00
CA GLN A 237 8.64 48.18 18.29
C GLN A 237 9.34 49.42 18.87
N GLN A 238 10.10 50.17 18.06
CA GLN A 238 10.75 51.41 18.51
C GLN A 238 9.74 52.46 18.98
N ILE A 239 8.63 52.62 18.26
CA ILE A 239 7.54 53.52 18.67
C ILE A 239 6.96 53.06 20.01
N HIS A 240 6.74 51.75 20.18
CA HIS A 240 6.20 51.20 21.42
C HIS A 240 7.12 51.46 22.61
N ASP A 241 8.42 51.20 22.46
CA ASP A 241 9.42 51.39 23.52
C ASP A 241 9.52 52.86 23.92
N LEU A 242 9.59 53.78 22.95
CA LEU A 242 9.61 55.22 23.22
C LEU A 242 8.32 55.70 23.90
N LEU A 243 7.15 55.16 23.54
CA LEU A 243 5.89 55.48 24.21
C LEU A 243 5.88 54.98 25.66
N GLN A 244 6.46 53.81 25.93
CA GLN A 244 6.62 53.32 27.30
C GLN A 244 7.52 54.24 28.11
N ASP A 245 8.67 54.65 27.56
CA ASP A 245 9.60 55.56 28.22
C ASP A 245 8.98 56.91 28.54
N VAL A 246 8.30 57.53 27.55
CA VAL A 246 7.57 58.79 27.74
C VAL A 246 6.53 58.63 28.85
N ARG A 247 5.75 57.54 28.84
CA ARG A 247 4.73 57.29 29.85
C ARG A 247 5.33 57.17 31.25
N ILE A 248 6.42 56.42 31.39
CA ILE A 248 7.12 56.24 32.68
C ILE A 248 7.64 57.59 33.17
N ASN A 249 8.36 58.32 32.33
CA ASN A 249 8.94 59.62 32.69
C ASN A 249 7.88 60.64 33.12
N VAL A 250 6.75 60.69 32.41
CA VAL A 250 5.62 61.56 32.77
C VAL A 250 5.00 61.13 34.10
N MET A 251 4.68 59.84 34.29
CA MET A 251 4.11 59.36 35.55
C MET A 251 5.03 59.56 36.75
N THR A 252 6.33 59.34 36.58
CA THR A 252 7.32 59.60 37.65
C THR A 252 7.37 61.09 37.97
N SER A 253 7.39 61.95 36.95
CA SER A 253 7.41 63.40 37.14
C SER A 253 6.14 63.92 37.81
N GLU A 254 4.97 63.40 37.44
CA GLU A 254 3.68 63.70 38.06
C GLU A 254 3.68 63.28 39.54
N GLY A 255 4.13 62.06 39.84
CA GLY A 255 4.23 61.57 41.21
C GLY A 255 5.18 62.40 42.09
N GLU A 256 6.34 62.80 41.57
CA GLU A 256 7.26 63.69 42.28
C GLU A 256 6.64 65.08 42.50
N PHE A 257 5.93 65.62 41.51
CA PHE A 257 5.27 66.91 41.63
C PHE A 257 4.16 66.90 42.69
N GLU A 258 3.32 65.84 42.71
CA GLU A 258 2.29 65.65 43.73
C GLU A 258 2.88 65.47 45.13
N GLN A 259 3.96 64.68 45.25
CA GLN A 259 4.61 64.41 46.53
C GLN A 259 5.18 65.68 47.18
N PHE A 260 5.66 66.64 46.37
CA PHE A 260 6.32 67.85 46.86
C PHE A 260 5.53 69.14 46.62
N ALA A 261 4.23 69.06 46.33
CA ALA A 261 3.36 70.15 45.86
C ALA A 261 3.32 71.44 46.72
N GLY A 262 3.96 71.48 47.89
CA GLY A 262 4.13 72.68 48.73
C GLY A 262 5.55 73.27 48.81
N GLN A 263 6.61 72.46 48.60
CA GLN A 263 8.02 72.88 48.65
C GLN A 263 8.87 71.91 47.82
N LEU A 264 8.94 72.08 46.50
CA LEU A 264 9.86 71.31 45.67
C LEU A 264 11.31 71.74 45.93
N PRO A 265 12.22 70.82 46.30
CA PRO A 265 13.65 71.09 46.26
C PRO A 265 14.09 71.45 44.84
N ARG A 266 15.01 72.42 44.69
CA ARG A 266 15.53 72.85 43.37
C ARG A 266 16.08 71.69 42.54
N ALA A 267 16.72 70.71 43.20
CA ALA A 267 17.27 69.53 42.53
C ALA A 267 16.18 68.65 41.87
N SER A 268 15.06 68.43 42.56
CA SER A 268 13.91 67.69 42.02
C SER A 268 13.25 68.43 40.86
N PHE A 269 13.16 69.76 40.94
CA PHE A 269 12.61 70.57 39.85
C PHE A 269 13.44 70.48 38.56
N GLU A 270 14.78 70.51 38.67
CA GLU A 270 15.66 70.35 37.51
C GLU A 270 15.58 68.93 36.91
N LEU A 271 15.48 67.90 37.75
CA LEU A 271 15.28 66.51 37.31
C LEU A 271 13.96 66.33 36.54
N ILE A 272 12.85 66.85 37.07
CA ILE A 272 11.54 66.83 36.37
C ILE A 272 11.64 67.59 35.05
N ARG A 273 12.28 68.76 35.04
CA ARG A 273 12.44 69.57 33.83
C ARG A 273 13.26 68.85 32.76
N GLU A 274 14.33 68.18 33.15
CA GLU A 274 15.16 67.37 32.25
C GLU A 274 14.39 66.15 31.72
N SER A 275 13.66 65.45 32.59
CA SER A 275 12.77 64.34 32.23
C SER A 275 11.68 64.73 31.24
N LEU A 276 11.01 65.87 31.46
CA LEU A 276 9.98 66.40 30.55
C LEU A 276 10.57 66.84 29.20
N ARG A 277 11.79 67.41 29.20
CA ARG A 277 12.49 67.78 27.96
C ARG A 277 12.91 66.56 27.15
N SER A 278 13.39 65.52 27.83
CA SER A 278 13.70 64.23 27.24
C SER A 278 12.43 63.61 26.63
N SER A 279 11.33 63.58 27.39
CA SER A 279 10.03 63.08 26.94
C SER A 279 9.48 63.84 25.72
N SER A 280 9.58 65.18 25.70
CA SER A 280 9.21 65.98 24.53
C SER A 280 10.03 65.61 23.29
N SER A 281 11.32 65.38 23.46
CA SER A 281 12.21 64.98 22.36
C SER A 281 11.86 63.57 21.85
N GLN A 282 11.52 62.64 22.74
CA GLN A 282 11.04 61.30 22.37
C GLN A 282 9.70 61.35 21.62
N VAL A 283 8.78 62.25 21.97
CA VAL A 283 7.53 62.45 21.24
C VAL A 283 7.77 62.97 19.81
N ASP A 284 8.75 63.86 19.62
CA ASP A 284 9.14 64.31 18.28
C ASP A 284 9.71 63.14 17.45
N LEU A 285 10.55 62.30 18.06
CA LEU A 285 11.08 61.09 17.42
C LEU A 285 9.97 60.10 17.04
N ILE A 286 8.98 59.88 17.90
CA ILE A 286 7.82 59.04 17.61
C ILE A 286 7.05 59.57 16.38
N ARG A 287 6.86 60.90 16.27
CA ARG A 287 6.19 61.49 15.09
C ARG A 287 6.96 61.24 13.81
N ASP A 288 8.28 61.27 13.85
CA ASP A 288 9.12 60.98 12.69
C ASP A 288 9.09 59.50 12.32
N LEU A 289 9.16 58.58 13.30
CA LEU A 289 9.00 57.14 13.06
C LEU A 289 7.62 56.78 12.48
N LEU A 290 6.55 57.44 12.94
CA LEU A 290 5.21 57.26 12.39
C LEU A 290 5.10 57.74 10.93
N ARG A 291 5.83 58.79 10.55
CA ARG A 291 5.93 59.24 9.15
C ARG A 291 6.68 58.20 8.32
N GLU A 292 7.79 57.67 8.81
CA GLU A 292 8.55 56.61 8.14
C GLU A 292 7.69 55.35 7.93
N LEU A 293 6.96 54.92 8.97
CA LEU A 293 6.03 53.79 8.91
C LEU A 293 4.95 54.00 7.83
N ARG A 294 4.36 55.20 7.76
CA ARG A 294 3.37 55.52 6.73
C ARG A 294 3.97 55.47 5.33
N ASN A 295 5.17 56.01 5.15
CA ASN A 295 5.86 55.99 3.86
C ASN A 295 6.23 54.56 3.40
N LEU A 296 6.40 53.61 4.33
CA LEU A 296 6.62 52.20 4.02
C LEU A 296 5.33 51.43 3.69
N ALA A 297 4.17 51.98 4.05
CA ALA A 297 2.86 51.37 3.81
C ALA A 297 2.20 51.83 2.50
N GLU A 298 2.65 52.95 1.93
CA GLU A 298 2.25 53.49 0.62
C GLU A 298 3.04 52.83 -0.54
#